data_AF-A0AAW7Q1H1-F1
#
_entry.id   AF-A0AAW7Q1H1-F1
#
_cell.length_a   1.000
_cell.length_b   1.000
_cell.length_c   1.000
_cell.angle_alpha   90.00
_cell.angle_beta   90.00
_cell.angle_gamma   90.00
#
_symmetry.space_group_name_H-M   'P 1'
#
loop_
_entity.id
_entity.type
_entity.pdbx_description
1 polymer ?
#
loop_
_entity_poly.entity_id
_entity_poly.type
_entity_poly.pdbx_seq_one_letter_code
_entity_poly.pdbx_strand_id
1 'polypeptide(L)'
;MEKQNQTFEMKAKITEVLGEALLVLLNSNAHRLNFFISDVEWLLLAPISKEQFRLYKDAEGKPVGLILWAFVNEEVNKRLELGIGKLGFNEWQSGDTLWIIDLIAPLGGGDKMLDELKNTVFKGKKFKYQSVDKEGNRTIIEATGN
;
A
#
# COMPACT_ATOMS: atom_id res chain seq x y z
N MET A 1 -6.15 -35.61 -21.39
CA MET A 1 -6.63 -34.28 -20.95
C MET A 1 -5.79 -33.88 -19.77
N GLU A 2 -4.71 -33.14 -20.04
CA GLU A 2 -3.91 -32.51 -18.99
C GLU A 2 -4.82 -31.56 -18.21
N LYS A 3 -5.00 -31.83 -16.92
CA LYS A 3 -5.40 -30.76 -16.01
C LYS A 3 -4.21 -29.81 -15.96
N GLN A 4 -4.21 -28.80 -16.84
CA GLN A 4 -3.30 -27.67 -16.73
C GLN A 4 -3.30 -27.20 -15.28
N ASN A 5 -2.10 -26.92 -14.79
CA ASN A 5 -1.75 -26.88 -13.39
C ASN A 5 -2.31 -25.58 -12.75
N GLN A 6 -3.63 -25.50 -12.55
CA GLN A 6 -4.39 -24.32 -12.09
C GLN A 6 -3.79 -23.64 -10.85
N THR A 7 -3.16 -24.41 -9.95
CA THR A 7 -2.46 -23.90 -8.76
C THR A 7 -1.29 -22.97 -9.12
N PHE A 8 -0.59 -23.20 -10.23
CA PHE A 8 0.52 -22.35 -10.68
C PHE A 8 0.03 -21.02 -11.25
N GLU A 9 -1.10 -21.00 -11.95
CA GLU A 9 -1.66 -19.77 -12.55
C GLU A 9 -2.18 -18.80 -11.49
N MET A 10 -2.81 -19.31 -10.42
CA MET A 10 -3.29 -18.45 -9.33
C MET A 10 -2.15 -17.89 -8.46
N LYS A 11 -1.08 -18.68 -8.25
CA LYS A 11 0.16 -18.19 -7.62
C LYS A 11 0.93 -17.22 -8.52
N ALA A 12 0.86 -17.37 -9.84
CA ALA A 12 1.52 -16.49 -10.80
C ALA A 12 1.06 -15.04 -10.64
N LYS A 13 -0.22 -14.81 -10.32
CA LYS A 13 -0.77 -13.46 -10.13
C LYS A 13 -0.23 -12.74 -8.90
N ILE A 14 -0.03 -13.45 -7.78
CA ILE A 14 0.58 -12.85 -6.57
C ILE A 14 2.06 -12.53 -6.82
N THR A 15 2.79 -13.44 -7.46
CA THR A 15 4.21 -13.23 -7.81
C THR A 15 4.39 -12.06 -8.78
N GLU A 16 3.50 -11.93 -9.77
CA GLU A 16 3.50 -10.81 -10.72
C GLU A 16 3.26 -9.49 -10.00
N VAL A 17 2.20 -9.39 -9.19
CA VAL A 17 1.89 -8.18 -8.40
C VAL A 17 3.04 -7.84 -7.46
N LEU A 18 3.64 -8.84 -6.79
CA LEU A 18 4.78 -8.62 -5.89
C LEU A 18 5.99 -8.08 -6.65
N GLY A 19 6.28 -8.63 -7.84
CA GLY A 19 7.35 -8.14 -8.70
C GLY A 19 7.13 -6.71 -9.15
N GLU A 20 5.90 -6.36 -9.56
CA GLU A 20 5.56 -5.00 -9.99
C GLU A 20 5.59 -4.00 -8.84
N ALA A 21 5.05 -4.36 -7.67
CA ALA A 21 5.11 -3.55 -6.46
C ALA A 21 6.57 -3.31 -6.02
N LEU A 22 7.41 -4.35 -6.11
CA LEU A 22 8.85 -4.22 -5.84
C LEU A 22 9.53 -3.28 -6.83
N LEU A 23 9.18 -3.33 -8.12
CA LEU A 23 9.70 -2.38 -9.11
C LEU A 23 9.32 -0.93 -8.80
N VAL A 24 8.10 -0.67 -8.30
CA VAL A 24 7.69 0.67 -7.85
C VAL A 24 8.53 1.13 -6.66
N LEU A 25 8.70 0.27 -5.64
CA LEU A 25 9.55 0.57 -4.47
C LEU A 25 10.99 0.86 -4.88
N LEU A 26 11.57 0.03 -5.74
CA LEU A 26 12.93 0.21 -6.23
C LEU A 26 13.10 1.51 -7.02
N ASN A 27 12.05 2.05 -7.64
CA ASN A 27 12.11 3.34 -8.33
C ASN A 27 11.90 4.55 -7.41
N SER A 28 11.49 4.36 -6.15
CA SER A 28 11.35 5.45 -5.18
C SER A 28 12.66 5.71 -4.43
N ASN A 29 13.21 6.92 -4.53
CA ASN A 29 14.45 7.28 -3.80
C ASN A 29 14.28 7.17 -2.27
N ALA A 30 13.10 7.50 -1.73
CA ALA A 30 12.82 7.42 -0.30
C ALA A 30 12.82 5.98 0.23
N HIS A 31 12.34 5.03 -0.58
CA HIS A 31 12.24 3.63 -0.19
C HIS A 31 13.52 2.85 -0.53
N ARG A 32 14.14 3.12 -1.69
CA ARG A 32 15.38 2.47 -2.14
C ARG A 32 16.52 2.58 -1.12
N LEU A 33 16.62 3.70 -0.40
CA LEU A 33 17.74 3.97 0.51
C LEU A 33 17.52 3.44 1.94
N ASN A 34 16.27 3.17 2.33
CA ASN A 34 15.89 2.89 3.72
C ASN A 34 15.23 1.51 3.94
N PHE A 35 14.91 0.76 2.89
CA PHE A 35 14.27 -0.55 3.00
C PHE A 35 15.25 -1.72 2.87
N PHE A 36 15.19 -2.66 3.80
CA PHE A 36 15.88 -3.95 3.69
C PHE A 36 15.00 -4.97 2.96
N ILE A 37 15.61 -5.99 2.37
CA ILE A 37 14.86 -7.10 1.74
C ILE A 37 13.91 -7.78 2.74
N SER A 38 14.32 -7.88 4.01
CA SER A 38 13.47 -8.41 5.09
C SER A 38 12.18 -7.63 5.30
N ASP A 39 12.12 -6.38 4.81
CA ASP A 39 10.94 -5.55 4.96
C ASP A 39 9.86 -5.82 3.90
N VAL A 40 10.21 -6.51 2.81
CA VAL A 40 9.27 -6.89 1.74
C VAL A 40 8.15 -7.79 2.27
N GLU A 41 8.43 -8.67 3.22
CA GLU A 41 7.41 -9.57 3.79
C GLU A 41 6.30 -8.78 4.50
N TRP A 42 6.65 -7.86 5.40
CA TRP A 42 5.63 -7.12 6.15
C TRP A 42 5.02 -5.97 5.33
N LEU A 43 5.78 -5.35 4.43
CA LEU A 43 5.31 -4.23 3.62
C LEU A 43 4.47 -4.67 2.43
N LEU A 44 4.88 -5.70 1.68
CA LEU A 44 4.23 -6.09 0.43
C LEU A 44 3.43 -7.38 0.54
N LEU A 45 3.97 -8.43 1.17
CA LEU A 45 3.28 -9.73 1.16
C LEU A 45 1.94 -9.67 1.89
N ALA A 46 1.89 -8.99 3.03
CA ALA A 46 0.66 -8.85 3.82
C ALA A 46 -0.48 -8.11 3.10
N PRO A 47 -0.30 -6.88 2.56
CA PRO A 47 -1.36 -6.20 1.83
C PRO A 47 -1.73 -6.90 0.54
N ILE A 48 -0.77 -7.44 -0.21
CA ILE A 48 -1.06 -8.16 -1.46
C ILE A 48 -1.92 -9.38 -1.17
N SER A 49 -1.58 -10.16 -0.14
CA SER A 49 -2.33 -11.36 0.26
C SER A 49 -3.73 -11.04 0.79
N LYS A 50 -3.94 -9.81 1.26
CA LYS A 50 -5.24 -9.30 1.76
C LYS A 50 -6.00 -8.47 0.73
N GLU A 51 -5.46 -8.31 -0.48
CA GLU A 51 -6.01 -7.45 -1.53
C GLU A 51 -6.18 -5.98 -1.10
N GLN A 52 -5.34 -5.53 -0.17
CA GLN A 52 -5.35 -4.17 0.38
C GLN A 52 -4.30 -3.28 -0.27
N PHE A 53 -4.30 -3.28 -1.60
CA PHE A 53 -3.39 -2.49 -2.42
C PHE A 53 -4.04 -2.02 -3.71
N ARG A 54 -3.47 -0.96 -4.29
CA ARG A 54 -3.77 -0.50 -5.65
C ARG A 54 -2.46 -0.24 -6.37
N LEU A 55 -2.24 -0.99 -7.46
CA LEU A 55 -1.11 -0.80 -8.34
C LEU A 55 -1.55 0.01 -9.57
N TYR A 56 -0.75 1.00 -9.94
CA TYR A 56 -1.00 1.88 -11.07
C TYR A 56 0.04 1.64 -12.15
N LYS A 57 -0.42 1.54 -13.39
CA LYS A 57 0.40 1.34 -14.58
C LYS A 57 0.23 2.52 -15.54
N ASP A 58 1.28 2.84 -16.28
CA ASP A 58 1.20 3.81 -17.37
C ASP A 58 0.59 3.18 -18.65
N ALA A 59 0.53 3.96 -19.73
CA ALA A 59 -0.04 3.52 -21.01
C ALA A 59 0.74 2.37 -21.66
N GLU A 60 2.01 2.17 -21.30
CA GLU A 60 2.85 1.08 -21.79
C GLU A 60 2.79 -0.16 -20.87
N GLY A 61 1.99 -0.10 -19.80
CA GLY A 61 1.81 -1.19 -18.84
C GLY A 61 2.91 -1.27 -17.78
N LYS A 62 3.79 -0.28 -17.68
CA LYS A 62 4.85 -0.26 -16.67
C LYS A 62 4.27 0.19 -15.32
N PRO A 63 4.64 -0.45 -14.19
CA PRO A 63 4.15 -0.05 -12.88
C PRO A 63 4.81 1.27 -12.45
N VAL A 64 3.99 2.26 -12.12
CA VAL A 64 4.41 3.65 -11.84
C VAL A 64 3.96 4.15 -10.47
N GLY A 65 3.06 3.44 -9.80
CA GLY A 65 2.60 3.82 -8.47
C GLY A 65 1.96 2.68 -7.71
N LEU A 66 2.00 2.77 -6.38
CA LEU A 66 1.47 1.78 -5.46
C LEU A 66 0.86 2.49 -4.25
N ILE A 67 -0.35 2.10 -3.85
CA ILE A 67 -0.95 2.50 -2.58
C ILE A 67 -1.28 1.25 -1.79
N LEU A 68 -0.90 1.25 -0.51
CA LEU A 68 -1.14 0.18 0.45
C LEU A 68 -2.00 0.71 1.59
N TRP A 69 -3.03 -0.02 1.98
CA TRP A 69 -3.88 0.38 3.09
C TRP A 69 -4.15 -0.76 4.07
N ALA A 70 -4.56 -0.41 5.28
CA ALA A 70 -4.91 -1.34 6.33
C ALA A 70 -6.22 -0.94 7.00
N PHE A 71 -6.97 -1.94 7.46
CA PHE A 71 -8.08 -1.76 8.39
C PHE A 71 -7.63 -2.25 9.77
N VAL A 72 -7.45 -1.31 10.69
CA VAL A 72 -6.74 -1.56 11.94
C VAL A 72 -7.65 -1.39 13.15
N ASN A 73 -7.35 -2.12 14.22
CA ASN A 73 -7.97 -1.92 15.53
C ASN A 73 -7.42 -0.67 16.24
N GLU A 74 -7.97 -0.37 17.42
CA GLU A 74 -7.61 0.81 18.20
C GLU A 74 -6.15 0.81 18.69
N GLU A 75 -5.62 -0.36 19.04
CA GLU A 75 -4.22 -0.50 19.48
C GLU A 75 -3.25 -0.13 18.36
N VAL A 76 -3.47 -0.70 17.17
CA VAL A 76 -2.66 -0.44 15.99
C VAL A 76 -2.86 0.99 15.49
N ASN A 77 -4.09 1.54 15.55
CA ASN A 77 -4.37 2.95 15.23
C ASN A 77 -3.47 3.88 16.06
N LYS A 78 -3.45 3.75 17.40
CA LYS A 78 -2.60 4.58 18.27
C LYS A 78 -1.12 4.45 17.94
N ARG A 79 -0.67 3.24 17.62
CA ARG A 79 0.73 3.00 17.25
C ARG A 79 1.10 3.70 15.92
N LEU A 80 0.19 3.67 14.95
CA LEU A 80 0.36 4.42 13.69
C LEU A 80 0.35 5.93 13.94
N GLU A 81 -0.52 6.45 14.80
CA GLU A 81 -0.54 7.88 15.17
C GLU A 81 0.78 8.34 15.79
N LEU A 82 1.49 7.45 16.51
CA LEU A 82 2.83 7.71 17.05
C LEU A 82 3.97 7.60 16.01
N GLY A 83 3.67 7.29 14.75
CA GLY A 83 4.67 7.15 13.68
C GLY A 83 5.38 5.80 13.64
N ILE A 84 4.85 4.78 14.32
CA ILE A 84 5.36 3.42 14.30
C ILE A 84 4.58 2.64 13.21
N GLY A 85 5.10 2.69 11.98
CA GLY A 85 4.42 2.22 10.76
C GLY A 85 4.55 0.73 10.44
N LYS A 86 5.31 -0.06 11.20
CA LYS A 86 5.51 -1.48 10.91
C LYS A 86 4.32 -2.30 11.42
N LEU A 87 3.60 -2.93 10.50
CA LEU A 87 2.48 -3.82 10.78
C LEU A 87 2.88 -5.29 10.60
N GLY A 88 2.54 -6.15 11.55
CA GLY A 88 2.53 -7.60 11.38
C GLY A 88 1.37 -8.06 10.49
N PHE A 89 1.47 -9.27 9.93
CA PHE A 89 0.55 -9.78 8.91
C PHE A 89 -0.94 -9.66 9.29
N ASN A 90 -1.30 -10.04 10.52
CA ASN A 90 -2.70 -9.99 11.00
C ASN A 90 -3.19 -8.58 11.33
N GLU A 91 -2.28 -7.62 11.56
CA GLU A 91 -2.65 -6.26 11.95
C GLU A 91 -3.24 -5.46 10.78
N TRP A 92 -2.89 -5.81 9.54
CA TRP A 92 -3.42 -5.19 8.32
C TRP A 92 -4.95 -5.25 8.20
N GLN A 93 -5.60 -6.21 8.86
CA GLN A 93 -7.05 -6.40 8.87
C GLN A 93 -7.53 -6.74 10.29
N SER A 94 -7.12 -5.93 11.27
CA SER A 94 -7.39 -6.16 12.68
C SER A 94 -8.62 -5.43 13.21
N GLY A 95 -9.19 -4.49 12.46
CA GLY A 95 -10.37 -3.70 12.88
C GLY A 95 -10.98 -2.93 11.73
N ASP A 96 -11.63 -1.79 12.02
CA ASP A 96 -12.40 -1.01 11.04
C ASP A 96 -11.77 0.35 10.68
N THR A 97 -10.71 0.76 11.37
CA THR A 97 -10.08 2.07 11.13
C THR A 97 -9.21 1.99 9.88
N LEU A 98 -9.61 2.68 8.82
CA LEU A 98 -8.88 2.68 7.56
C LEU A 98 -7.66 3.61 7.61
N TRP A 99 -6.49 3.07 7.28
CA TRP A 99 -5.23 3.79 7.15
C TRP A 99 -4.61 3.55 5.78
N ILE A 100 -4.10 4.60 5.14
CA ILE A 100 -3.08 4.45 4.10
C ILE A 100 -1.74 4.29 4.80
N ILE A 101 -1.12 3.13 4.60
CA ILE A 101 0.18 2.77 5.20
C ILE A 101 1.31 3.31 4.34
N ASP A 102 1.15 3.20 3.03
CA ASP A 102 2.15 3.71 2.09
C ASP A 102 1.51 4.18 0.78
N LEU A 103 2.07 5.25 0.24
CA LEU A 103 1.74 5.80 -1.07
C LEU A 103 3.05 6.08 -1.77
N ILE A 104 3.37 5.26 -2.76
CA ILE A 104 4.62 5.33 -3.51
C ILE A 104 4.28 5.76 -4.93
N ALA A 105 4.67 6.98 -5.28
CA ALA A 105 4.47 7.56 -6.61
C ALA A 105 5.79 8.21 -7.10
N PRO A 106 6.79 7.41 -7.53
CA PRO A 106 8.14 7.92 -7.80
C PRO A 106 8.21 8.97 -8.91
N LEU A 107 7.25 8.94 -9.84
CA LEU A 107 7.13 9.87 -10.97
C LEU A 107 6.10 10.99 -10.69
N GLY A 108 5.63 11.14 -9.45
CA GLY A 108 4.54 12.04 -9.08
C GLY A 108 3.15 11.43 -9.36
N GLY A 109 2.11 12.25 -9.21
CA GLY A 109 0.70 11.83 -9.45
C GLY A 109 0.02 11.15 -8.25
N GLY A 110 0.64 11.16 -7.07
CA GLY A 110 0.07 10.59 -5.85
C GLY A 110 -1.26 11.22 -5.43
N ASP A 111 -1.45 12.50 -5.71
CA ASP A 111 -2.70 13.24 -5.56
C ASP A 111 -3.83 12.62 -6.39
N LYS A 112 -3.58 12.38 -7.68
CA LYS A 112 -4.56 11.74 -8.58
C LYS A 112 -4.87 10.31 -8.18
N MET A 113 -3.86 9.55 -7.75
CA MET A 113 -4.05 8.18 -7.25
C MET A 113 -4.93 8.17 -5.99
N LEU A 114 -4.65 9.08 -5.05
CA LEU A 114 -5.45 9.22 -3.83
C LEU A 114 -6.89 9.64 -4.15
N ASP A 115 -7.07 10.59 -5.07
CA ASP A 115 -8.41 11.03 -5.48
C ASP A 115 -9.19 9.92 -6.20
N GLU A 116 -8.54 9.07 -6.98
CA GLU A 116 -9.16 7.87 -7.54
C GLU A 116 -9.69 6.95 -6.42
N LEU A 117 -8.84 6.63 -5.43
CA LEU A 117 -9.24 5.80 -4.29
C LEU A 117 -10.40 6.39 -3.48
N LYS A 118 -10.40 7.72 -3.25
CA LYS A 118 -11.50 8.42 -2.59
C LYS A 118 -12.83 8.23 -3.32
N ASN A 119 -12.82 8.11 -4.64
CA ASN A 119 -14.01 7.91 -5.46
C ASN A 119 -14.39 6.43 -5.64
N THR A 120 -13.49 5.50 -5.30
CA THR A 120 -13.67 4.06 -5.49
C THR A 120 -13.64 3.30 -4.16
N VAL A 121 -12.47 2.81 -3.75
CA VAL A 121 -12.28 1.89 -2.60
C VAL A 121 -12.66 2.59 -1.28
N PHE A 122 -12.36 3.88 -1.15
CA PHE A 122 -12.57 4.66 0.07
C PHE A 122 -13.86 5.47 0.06
N LYS A 123 -14.70 5.30 -0.96
CA LYS A 123 -15.97 6.04 -1.11
C LYS A 123 -16.80 5.97 0.18
N GLY A 124 -17.18 7.14 0.72
CA GLY A 124 -17.92 7.26 1.97
C GLY A 124 -17.22 6.75 3.25
N LYS A 125 -15.93 6.39 3.21
CA LYS A 125 -15.15 5.95 4.37
C LYS A 125 -14.26 7.07 4.87
N LYS A 126 -14.15 7.19 6.19
CA LYS A 126 -13.08 7.97 6.82
C LYS A 126 -11.79 7.18 6.77
N PHE A 127 -10.67 7.85 6.49
CA PHE A 127 -9.36 7.24 6.49
C PHE A 127 -8.30 8.20 7.01
N LYS A 128 -7.19 7.64 7.46
CA LYS A 128 -6.04 8.36 7.99
C LYS A 128 -4.79 8.08 7.17
N TYR A 129 -3.87 9.03 7.11
CA TYR A 129 -2.53 8.81 6.57
C TYR A 129 -1.53 9.81 7.16
N GLN A 130 -0.25 9.44 7.16
CA GLN A 130 0.81 10.36 7.56
C GLN A 130 1.33 11.15 6.37
N SER A 131 1.45 12.45 6.53
CA SER A 131 2.15 13.34 5.61
C SER A 131 3.39 13.88 6.29
N VAL A 132 4.49 13.92 5.54
CA VAL A 132 5.74 14.52 5.98
C VAL A 132 5.95 15.78 5.16
N ASP A 133 6.08 16.92 5.84
CA ASP A 133 6.39 18.18 5.15
C ASP A 133 7.87 18.25 4.72
N LYS A 134 8.27 19.35 4.09
CA LYS A 134 9.65 19.55 3.62
C LYS A 134 10.67 19.67 4.77
N GLU A 135 10.21 19.96 5.97
CA GLU A 135 11.02 20.12 7.18
C GLU A 135 11.15 18.81 7.95
N GLY A 136 10.44 17.76 7.52
CA GLY A 136 10.45 16.44 8.15
C GLY A 136 9.39 16.29 9.24
N ASN A 137 8.52 17.29 9.46
CA ASN A 137 7.47 17.20 10.45
C ASN A 137 6.38 16.26 9.95
N ARG A 138 5.99 15.32 10.82
CA ARG A 138 4.93 14.36 10.53
C ARG A 138 3.60 14.92 11.01
N THR A 139 2.61 14.92 10.14
CA THR A 139 1.24 15.26 10.46
C THR A 139 0.31 14.12 10.07
N ILE A 140 -0.70 13.88 10.90
CA ILE A 140 -1.75 12.91 10.59
C ILE A 140 -2.85 13.68 9.88
N ILE A 141 -3.20 13.21 8.70
CA ILE A 141 -4.32 13.74 7.94
C ILE A 141 -5.49 12.78 8.08
N GLU A 142 -6.63 13.31 8.53
CA GLU A 142 -7.91 12.63 8.48
C GLU A 142 -8.69 13.13 7.26
N ALA A 143 -9.14 12.22 6.41
CA ALA A 143 -9.90 12.52 5.22
C ALA A 143 -11.11 11.59 5.09
N THR A 144 -12.04 11.95 4.23
CA THR A 144 -13.19 11.11 3.87
C THR A 144 -13.19 10.92 2.36
N GLY A 145 -13.47 9.71 1.89
CA GLY A 145 -13.75 9.49 0.48
C GLY A 145 -15.02 10.20 0.04
N ASN A 146 -15.12 10.45 -1.27
CA ASN A 146 -16.25 11.18 -1.86
C ASN A 146 -17.54 10.35 -1.85
#